data_AF-A0A1I7TRQ0-F1
#
_entry.id   AF-A0A1I7TRQ0-F1
#
_cell.length_a   1.000
_cell.length_b   1.000
_cell.length_c   1.000
_cell.angle_alpha   90.00
_cell.angle_beta   90.00
_cell.angle_gamma   90.00
#
_symmetry.space_group_name_H-M   'P 1'
#
loop_
_entity.id
_entity.type
_entity.pdbx_description
1 polymer ?
#
loop_
_entity_poly.entity_id
_entity_poly.type
_entity_poly.pdbx_seq_one_letter_code
_entity_poly.pdbx_strand_id
1 'polypeptide(L)'
;MTAKECLFNGTFVALEDNCTRITGFLLFTGSDATSTLYSKLAYVEEINGCVQVSGTSYTRLDFFARLRTVVCTNTSVTVDFMVSNNSALERLAMPVLRVSRLGLTFNPKLCITGEEAVRYTNVQRGVADNFTICQGRAGKLKECNSTSNGINGGLEDGCELIVSNLYIEGTNNMNIADKLQYVKEVYGRIYIRSTNLNNLSIPLLEKVYASEPVASAALDPTVLVMGNTNFTKLQLPKVNFMAKNDLAFMTSDTSYVMDQDLCNQLSPYGRVMSNGTVCVAKDAPAAKPFAAAVAILAFYLSM
;
A
#
# COMPACT_ATOMS: atom_id res chain seq x y z
N MET A 1 -5.58 -17.96 -1.70
CA MET A 1 -4.30 -17.50 -2.27
C MET A 1 -3.20 -18.38 -1.72
N THR A 2 -2.24 -18.79 -2.55
CA THR A 2 -0.96 -19.34 -2.08
C THR A 2 -0.07 -18.15 -1.73
N ALA A 3 0.41 -18.09 -0.49
CA ALA A 3 1.37 -17.07 -0.07
C ALA A 3 2.62 -17.14 -0.97
N LYS A 4 3.06 -16.01 -1.53
CA LYS A 4 4.39 -15.91 -2.14
C LYS A 4 5.41 -15.78 -1.01
N GLU A 5 6.16 -16.85 -0.81
CA GLU A 5 7.24 -16.89 0.15
C GLU A 5 8.53 -16.37 -0.48
N CYS A 6 9.20 -15.47 0.22
CA CYS A 6 10.47 -14.90 -0.19
C CYS A 6 11.51 -15.08 0.91
N LEU A 7 12.75 -15.36 0.50
CA LEU A 7 13.89 -15.40 1.41
C LEU A 7 14.60 -14.05 1.41
N PHE A 8 14.77 -13.46 2.59
CA PHE A 8 15.56 -12.23 2.73
C PHE A 8 17.03 -12.55 2.93
N ASN A 9 17.85 -12.22 1.92
CA ASN A 9 19.30 -12.43 1.92
C ASN A 9 20.07 -11.11 2.15
N GLY A 10 19.60 -10.29 3.10
CA GLY A 10 20.37 -9.15 3.64
C GLY A 10 20.18 -7.80 2.96
N THR A 11 19.58 -7.71 1.77
CA THR A 11 19.25 -6.41 1.14
C THR A 11 17.85 -6.40 0.54
N PHE A 12 17.17 -5.25 0.58
CA PHE A 12 15.82 -5.13 -0.01
C PHE A 12 15.84 -5.05 -1.53
N VAL A 13 16.92 -4.54 -2.13
CA VAL A 13 17.08 -4.53 -3.60
C VAL A 13 17.03 -5.95 -4.17
N ALA A 14 17.68 -6.91 -3.49
CA ALA A 14 17.73 -8.32 -3.90
C ALA A 14 16.47 -9.12 -3.51
N LEU A 15 15.62 -8.59 -2.63
CA LEU A 15 14.36 -9.24 -2.27
C LEU A 15 13.45 -9.30 -3.51
N GLU A 16 12.76 -10.40 -3.72
CA GLU A 16 11.82 -10.51 -4.83
C GLU A 16 10.65 -9.52 -4.72
N ASP A 17 10.01 -9.19 -5.84
CA ASP A 17 8.79 -8.38 -5.84
C ASP A 17 7.58 -9.22 -5.38
N ASN A 18 6.55 -8.54 -4.88
CA ASN A 18 5.23 -9.10 -4.54
C ASN A 18 5.24 -10.20 -3.47
N CYS A 19 6.23 -10.19 -2.57
CA CYS A 19 6.29 -11.07 -1.41
C CYS A 19 5.10 -10.82 -0.49
N THR A 20 4.37 -11.88 -0.13
CA THR A 20 3.35 -11.82 0.93
C THR A 20 3.88 -12.35 2.25
N ARG A 21 4.88 -13.24 2.20
CA ARG A 21 5.58 -13.78 3.36
C ARG A 21 7.08 -13.67 3.17
N ILE A 22 7.79 -13.14 4.16
CA ILE A 22 9.25 -13.08 4.16
C ILE A 22 9.82 -13.98 5.25
N THR A 23 10.77 -14.82 4.90
CA THR A 23 11.61 -15.56 5.87
C THR A 23 12.97 -14.90 5.95
N GLY A 24 13.43 -14.58 7.16
CA GLY A 24 14.74 -13.97 7.41
C GLY A 24 14.70 -12.82 8.40
N PHE A 25 15.88 -12.41 8.87
CA PHE A 25 16.05 -11.30 9.80
C PHE A 25 16.12 -9.98 9.03
N LEU A 26 15.17 -9.06 9.29
CA LEU A 26 15.09 -7.78 8.59
C LEU A 26 15.71 -6.70 9.46
N LEU A 27 16.80 -6.11 8.98
CA LEU A 27 17.48 -5.00 9.62
C LEU A 27 17.35 -3.75 8.75
N PHE A 28 16.79 -2.69 9.32
CA PHE A 28 16.70 -1.36 8.71
C PHE A 28 17.63 -0.41 9.46
N THR A 29 18.65 0.06 8.75
CA THR A 29 19.63 1.05 9.24
C THR A 29 19.47 2.43 8.59
N GLY A 30 18.45 2.58 7.72
CA GLY A 30 18.19 3.83 6.99
C GLY A 30 18.93 3.97 5.66
N SER A 31 19.70 2.95 5.24
CA SER A 31 20.43 2.96 3.96
C SER A 31 19.54 2.72 2.73
N ASP A 32 18.43 2.02 2.90
CA ASP A 32 17.53 1.70 1.80
C ASP A 32 16.63 2.89 1.45
N ALA A 33 16.54 3.17 0.14
CA ALA A 33 15.62 4.17 -0.38
C ALA A 33 14.17 3.79 -0.05
N THR A 34 13.38 4.73 0.44
CA THR A 34 11.98 4.49 0.82
C THR A 34 11.14 3.95 -0.35
N SER A 35 11.43 4.38 -1.58
CA SER A 35 10.79 3.84 -2.79
C SER A 35 11.04 2.34 -2.99
N THR A 36 12.26 1.88 -2.71
CA THR A 36 12.61 0.45 -2.71
C THR A 36 11.81 -0.28 -1.64
N LEU A 37 11.78 0.23 -0.41
CA LEU A 37 11.03 -0.39 0.68
C LEU A 37 9.55 -0.54 0.33
N TYR A 38 8.91 0.51 -0.18
CA TYR A 38 7.53 0.42 -0.63
C TYR A 38 7.32 -0.61 -1.74
N SER A 39 8.20 -0.65 -2.75
CA SER A 39 8.06 -1.63 -3.85
C SER A 39 8.18 -3.08 -3.38
N LYS A 40 8.96 -3.33 -2.33
CA LYS A 40 9.29 -4.68 -1.84
C LYS A 40 8.38 -5.15 -0.72
N LEU A 41 7.88 -4.22 0.10
CA LEU A 41 7.20 -4.54 1.36
C LEU A 41 5.70 -4.24 1.35
N ALA A 42 5.18 -3.52 0.34
CA ALA A 42 3.77 -3.13 0.29
C ALA A 42 2.78 -4.31 0.38
N TYR A 43 3.19 -5.52 -0.03
CA TYR A 43 2.35 -6.72 -0.02
C TYR A 43 2.60 -7.66 1.16
N VAL A 44 3.60 -7.39 1.99
CA VAL A 44 4.03 -8.30 3.04
C VAL A 44 3.02 -8.30 4.17
N GLU A 45 2.50 -9.48 4.47
CA GLU A 45 1.55 -9.72 5.55
C GLU A 45 2.19 -10.47 6.72
N GLU A 46 3.19 -11.30 6.45
CA GLU A 46 3.85 -12.14 7.45
C GLU A 46 5.37 -12.06 7.32
N ILE A 47 6.06 -11.92 8.46
CA ILE A 47 7.52 -12.05 8.55
C ILE A 47 7.86 -13.18 9.51
N ASN A 48 8.52 -14.21 8.99
CA ASN A 48 9.12 -15.31 9.74
C ASN A 48 10.60 -15.00 9.98
N GLY A 49 10.81 -14.17 10.98
CA GLY A 49 12.08 -13.64 11.42
C GLY A 49 11.86 -12.37 12.23
N CYS A 50 12.95 -11.85 12.79
CA CYS A 50 12.87 -10.68 13.66
C CYS A 50 13.06 -9.41 12.83
N VAL A 51 12.40 -8.34 13.23
CA VAL A 51 12.46 -7.04 12.55
C VAL A 51 13.13 -6.03 13.48
N GLN A 52 14.15 -5.34 12.97
CA GLN A 52 14.81 -4.25 13.69
C GLN A 52 14.88 -3.00 12.83
N VAL A 53 14.28 -1.92 13.29
CA VAL A 53 14.33 -0.59 12.68
C VAL A 53 15.08 0.34 13.61
N SER A 54 16.36 0.61 13.30
CA SER A 54 17.23 1.35 14.21
C SER A 54 18.02 2.45 13.54
N GLY A 55 18.02 3.64 14.16
CA GLY A 55 18.87 4.76 13.71
C GLY A 55 18.48 5.34 12.35
N THR A 56 17.23 5.15 11.92
CA THR A 56 16.75 5.59 10.61
C THR A 56 16.20 7.02 10.64
N SER A 57 16.13 7.64 9.47
CA SER A 57 15.49 8.95 9.25
C SER A 57 14.02 8.83 8.81
N TYR A 58 13.43 7.63 8.87
CA TYR A 58 12.05 7.41 8.47
C TYR A 58 11.10 8.16 9.41
N THR A 59 10.16 8.92 8.85
CA THR A 59 9.10 9.58 9.62
C THR A 59 7.91 8.65 9.89
N ARG A 60 7.79 7.57 9.11
CA ARG A 60 6.73 6.57 9.19
C ARG A 60 7.18 5.21 8.65
N LEU A 61 6.57 4.12 9.14
CA LEU A 61 6.84 2.73 8.70
C LEU A 61 5.67 2.14 7.88
N ASP A 62 4.93 2.98 7.17
CA ASP A 62 3.78 2.59 6.33
C ASP A 62 4.17 1.76 5.09
N PHE A 63 5.46 1.55 4.81
CA PHE A 63 5.87 0.47 3.91
C PHE A 63 5.54 -0.93 4.46
N PHE A 64 5.21 -1.04 5.75
CA PHE A 64 4.60 -2.20 6.40
C PHE A 64 3.09 -2.05 6.64
N ALA A 65 2.39 -1.19 5.89
CA ALA A 65 0.96 -0.94 6.04
C ALA A 65 0.09 -2.21 6.17
N ARG A 66 0.50 -3.31 5.54
CA ARG A 66 -0.22 -4.60 5.51
C ARG A 66 0.34 -5.67 6.45
N LEU A 67 1.44 -5.42 7.12
CA LEU A 67 2.09 -6.41 7.97
C LEU A 67 1.15 -6.79 9.11
N ARG A 68 0.74 -8.06 9.15
CA ARG A 68 -0.20 -8.60 10.13
C ARG A 68 0.53 -9.27 11.28
N THR A 69 1.60 -9.99 10.98
CA THR A 69 2.29 -10.80 11.99
C THR A 69 3.79 -10.82 11.77
N VAL A 70 4.52 -10.77 12.88
CA VAL A 70 5.96 -11.04 12.93
C VAL A 70 6.19 -12.16 13.92
N VAL A 71 6.82 -13.23 13.45
CA VAL A 71 7.16 -14.41 14.24
C VAL A 71 8.68 -14.51 14.27
N CYS A 72 9.26 -14.14 15.40
CA CYS A 72 10.70 -14.21 15.62
C CYS A 72 11.02 -15.39 16.53
N THR A 73 11.64 -16.43 15.96
CA THR A 73 12.08 -17.62 16.70
C THR A 73 13.47 -17.44 17.32
N ASN A 74 14.19 -16.37 16.98
CA ASN A 74 15.49 -16.07 17.57
C ASN A 74 15.29 -15.57 19.01
N THR A 75 15.66 -16.41 19.98
CA THR A 75 15.55 -16.09 21.41
C THR A 75 16.63 -15.13 21.90
N SER A 76 17.67 -14.88 21.09
CA SER A 76 18.74 -13.92 21.43
C SER A 76 18.32 -12.46 21.28
N VAL A 77 17.18 -12.20 20.63
CA VAL A 77 16.58 -10.86 20.60
C VAL A 77 15.43 -10.77 21.60
N THR A 78 15.32 -9.60 22.23
CA THR A 78 14.38 -9.33 23.32
C THR A 78 12.93 -9.22 22.83
N VAL A 79 12.74 -8.81 21.58
CA VAL A 79 11.43 -8.57 20.97
C VAL A 79 11.39 -9.08 19.52
N ASP A 80 10.19 -9.34 19.00
CA ASP A 80 9.97 -9.79 17.64
C ASP A 80 10.12 -8.64 16.64
N PHE A 81 9.62 -7.47 17.04
CA PHE A 81 9.69 -6.22 16.29
C PHE A 81 10.29 -5.13 17.18
N MET A 82 11.44 -4.58 16.78
CA MET A 82 12.13 -3.51 17.50
C MET A 82 12.19 -2.25 16.65
N VAL A 83 11.80 -1.11 17.23
CA VAL A 83 11.98 0.22 16.67
C VAL A 83 12.75 1.05 17.67
N SER A 84 13.98 1.40 17.34
CA SER A 84 14.87 2.11 18.28
C SER A 84 15.64 3.26 17.68
N ASN A 85 15.88 4.32 18.46
CA ASN A 85 16.78 5.42 18.06
C ASN A 85 16.40 6.14 16.75
N ASN A 86 15.11 6.21 16.41
CA ASN A 86 14.65 6.92 15.22
C ASN A 86 14.17 8.32 15.63
N SER A 87 15.02 9.33 15.45
CA SER A 87 14.76 10.71 15.90
C SER A 87 13.67 11.44 15.11
N ALA A 88 13.44 10.99 13.86
CA ALA A 88 12.44 11.53 12.96
C ALA A 88 11.11 10.75 12.96
N LEU A 89 11.06 9.57 13.58
CA LEU A 89 9.89 8.70 13.49
C LEU A 89 8.73 9.27 14.29
N GLU A 90 7.64 9.56 13.58
CA GLU A 90 6.42 10.14 14.15
C GLU A 90 5.32 9.09 14.31
N ARG A 91 5.27 8.09 13.41
CA ARG A 91 4.19 7.08 13.36
C ARG A 91 4.69 5.70 13.00
N LEU A 92 4.08 4.66 13.59
CA LEU A 92 4.25 3.29 13.11
C LEU A 92 3.51 3.08 11.78
N ALA A 93 2.26 3.52 11.69
CA ALA A 93 1.44 3.43 10.48
C ALA A 93 1.27 1.97 9.96
N MET A 94 1.18 1.03 10.91
CA MET A 94 0.95 -0.40 10.69
C MET A 94 -0.39 -0.82 11.35
N PRO A 95 -1.53 -0.43 10.76
CA PRO A 95 -2.85 -0.51 11.38
C PRO A 95 -3.38 -1.94 11.56
N VAL A 96 -2.72 -2.95 11.01
CA VAL A 96 -3.14 -4.35 11.14
C VAL A 96 -2.11 -5.24 11.85
N LEU A 97 -0.97 -4.68 12.27
CA LEU A 97 0.11 -5.43 12.90
C LEU A 97 -0.31 -5.97 14.27
N ARG A 98 -0.16 -7.27 14.44
CA ARG A 98 -0.23 -8.01 15.70
C ARG A 98 1.12 -8.68 15.93
N VAL A 99 1.69 -8.46 17.10
CA VAL A 99 3.02 -8.95 17.44
C VAL A 99 3.01 -9.36 18.91
N SER A 100 3.73 -10.43 19.26
CA SER A 100 3.78 -10.93 20.64
C SER A 100 4.75 -10.14 21.50
N ARG A 101 5.88 -9.71 20.92
CA ARG A 101 6.90 -8.91 21.60
C ARG A 101 7.29 -7.68 20.77
N LEU A 102 7.06 -6.47 21.29
CA LEU A 102 7.29 -5.19 20.61
C LEU A 102 8.18 -4.28 21.46
N GLY A 103 9.24 -3.74 20.87
CA GLY A 103 10.12 -2.76 21.51
C GLY A 103 10.07 -1.42 20.78
N LEU A 104 9.77 -0.34 21.51
CA LEU A 104 9.65 1.03 21.00
C LEU A 104 10.49 1.97 21.89
N THR A 105 11.80 1.96 21.70
CA THR A 105 12.76 2.63 22.60
C THR A 105 13.41 3.84 21.93
N PHE A 106 13.57 4.97 22.62
CA PHE A 106 14.31 6.14 22.09
C PHE A 106 13.81 6.69 20.74
N ASN A 107 12.49 6.79 20.56
CA ASN A 107 11.89 7.45 19.39
C ASN A 107 11.16 8.73 19.87
N PRO A 108 11.86 9.87 20.01
CA PRO A 108 11.34 11.04 20.76
C PRO A 108 10.10 11.70 20.15
N LYS A 109 9.88 11.52 18.83
CA LYS A 109 8.70 12.04 18.13
C LYS A 109 7.59 11.00 17.96
N LEU A 110 7.85 9.74 18.30
CA LEU A 110 6.90 8.67 18.07
C LEU A 110 5.71 8.84 19.00
N CYS A 111 4.53 8.88 18.40
CA CYS A 111 3.29 8.73 19.13
C CYS A 111 2.45 7.62 18.48
N ILE A 112 1.67 6.91 19.31
CA ILE A 112 0.74 5.88 18.84
C ILE A 112 -0.71 6.32 19.02
N THR A 113 -1.61 5.81 18.18
CA THR A 113 -3.06 6.06 18.28
C THR A 113 -3.67 5.31 19.47
N GLY A 114 -4.91 5.65 19.83
CA GLY A 114 -5.64 4.92 20.86
C GLY A 114 -5.92 3.48 20.43
N GLU A 115 -6.21 3.27 19.15
CA GLU A 115 -6.43 1.98 18.52
C GLU A 115 -5.15 1.13 18.53
N GLU A 116 -4.00 1.72 18.22
CA GLU A 116 -2.68 1.08 18.35
C GLU A 116 -2.38 0.73 19.82
N ALA A 117 -2.68 1.63 20.77
CA ALA A 117 -2.48 1.39 22.19
C ALA A 117 -3.32 0.21 22.70
N VAL A 118 -4.59 0.12 22.29
CA VAL A 118 -5.46 -1.03 22.59
C VAL A 118 -4.89 -2.31 21.96
N ARG A 119 -4.47 -2.25 20.70
CA ARG A 119 -3.89 -3.40 19.99
C ARG A 119 -2.62 -3.93 20.68
N TYR A 120 -1.81 -3.03 21.23
CA TYR A 120 -0.53 -3.35 21.87
C TYR A 120 -0.61 -3.51 23.39
N THR A 121 -1.82 -3.54 23.97
CA THR A 121 -2.02 -3.64 25.42
C THR A 121 -1.48 -4.96 26.00
N ASN A 122 -1.64 -6.09 25.29
CA ASN A 122 -1.21 -7.42 25.76
C ASN A 122 0.11 -7.90 25.14
N VAL A 123 0.89 -6.97 24.57
CA VAL A 123 2.15 -7.30 23.90
C VAL A 123 3.28 -7.21 24.92
N GLN A 124 4.18 -8.19 24.94
CA GLN A 124 5.38 -8.13 25.77
C GLN A 124 6.26 -6.97 25.28
N ARG A 125 6.64 -6.09 26.20
CA ARG A 125 7.31 -4.83 25.86
C ARG A 125 8.83 -4.93 25.98
N GLY A 126 9.52 -4.16 25.15
CA GLY A 126 10.96 -3.98 25.25
C GLY A 126 11.37 -3.23 26.52
N VAL A 127 12.66 -3.31 26.86
CA VAL A 127 13.23 -2.56 27.99
C VAL A 127 13.23 -1.07 27.62
N ALA A 128 12.75 -0.22 28.54
CA ALA A 128 12.69 1.24 28.39
C ALA A 128 11.84 1.74 27.20
N ASP A 129 10.81 0.98 26.82
CA ASP A 129 9.81 1.45 25.87
C ASP A 129 9.25 2.82 26.27
N ASN A 130 9.30 3.78 25.35
CA ASN A 130 8.78 5.12 25.55
C ASN A 130 8.07 5.58 24.28
N PHE A 131 6.77 5.81 24.40
CA PHE A 131 5.96 6.48 23.39
C PHE A 131 4.91 7.31 24.10
N THR A 132 4.40 8.30 23.40
CA THR A 132 3.24 9.06 23.86
C THR A 132 1.98 8.61 23.13
N ILE A 133 0.84 8.69 23.80
CA ILE A 133 -0.44 8.74 23.07
C ILE A 133 -0.48 10.12 22.42
N CYS A 134 -0.74 10.17 21.11
CA CYS A 134 -0.75 11.43 20.38
C CYS A 134 -1.73 12.44 21.02
N GLN A 135 -1.22 13.50 21.66
CA GLN A 135 -2.00 14.59 22.22
C GLN A 135 -2.21 15.68 21.17
N GLY A 136 -3.42 15.80 20.61
CA GLY A 136 -3.71 16.77 19.56
C GLY A 136 -3.07 16.44 18.19
N ARG A 137 -3.26 17.34 17.21
CA ARG A 137 -3.00 17.08 15.78
C ARG A 137 -1.50 17.02 15.43
N ALA A 138 -0.88 15.88 15.70
CA ALA A 138 0.32 15.42 14.99
C ALA A 138 0.00 14.39 13.87
N GLY A 139 -0.94 14.61 12.95
CA GLY A 139 -2.39 14.53 13.20
C GLY A 139 -2.89 13.09 13.12
N LYS A 140 -3.78 12.72 14.05
CA LYS A 140 -4.61 11.51 14.00
C LYS A 140 -5.34 11.53 12.64
N LEU A 141 -4.90 10.73 11.66
CA LEU A 141 -5.78 10.45 10.53
C LEU A 141 -7.00 9.77 11.12
N LYS A 142 -8.19 10.34 10.94
CA LYS A 142 -9.42 9.67 11.34
C LYS A 142 -9.56 8.40 10.49
N GLU A 143 -9.35 7.25 11.13
CA GLU A 143 -9.58 5.93 10.54
C GLU A 143 -11.07 5.68 10.31
N CYS A 144 -11.40 5.09 9.18
CA CYS A 144 -12.77 4.73 8.83
C CYS A 144 -12.81 3.40 8.08
N ASN A 145 -13.96 2.76 8.17
CA ASN A 145 -14.32 1.63 7.34
C ASN A 145 -15.22 2.12 6.20
N SER A 146 -14.99 1.60 5.00
CA SER A 146 -15.94 1.76 3.90
C SER A 146 -16.74 0.48 3.74
N THR A 147 -18.03 0.62 3.42
CA THR A 147 -18.98 -0.49 3.30
C THR A 147 -19.49 -0.56 1.87
N SER A 148 -19.40 -1.73 1.24
CA SER A 148 -19.98 -1.96 -0.09
C SER A 148 -21.48 -1.68 -0.08
N ASN A 149 -21.96 -0.98 -1.12
CA ASN A 149 -23.33 -0.46 -1.24
C ASN A 149 -23.82 0.44 -0.07
N GLY A 150 -22.91 0.91 0.79
CA GLY A 150 -23.26 1.84 1.86
C GLY A 150 -23.62 3.23 1.32
N ILE A 151 -24.48 3.95 2.03
CA ILE A 151 -24.79 5.36 1.72
C ILE A 151 -23.47 6.16 1.81
N ASN A 152 -23.10 6.84 0.72
CA ASN A 152 -21.81 7.53 0.56
C ASN A 152 -20.61 6.63 0.92
N GLY A 153 -20.64 5.37 0.47
CA GLY A 153 -19.59 4.38 0.75
C GLY A 153 -19.51 3.92 2.20
N GLY A 154 -20.53 4.24 3.02
CA GLY A 154 -20.53 3.98 4.46
C GLY A 154 -19.54 4.85 5.24
N LEU A 155 -19.05 5.94 4.63
CA LEU A 155 -18.02 6.79 5.24
C LEU A 155 -18.61 7.76 6.28
N GLU A 156 -17.95 7.80 7.44
CA GLU A 156 -18.18 8.82 8.44
C GLU A 156 -17.60 10.19 8.02
N ASP A 157 -18.08 11.27 8.65
CA ASP A 157 -17.55 12.62 8.41
C ASP A 157 -16.09 12.75 8.86
N GLY A 158 -15.32 13.57 8.14
CA GLY A 158 -13.94 13.89 8.48
C GLY A 158 -12.96 12.73 8.30
N CYS A 159 -13.30 11.74 7.47
CA CYS A 159 -12.45 10.58 7.23
C CYS A 159 -11.12 10.98 6.59
N GLU A 160 -9.99 10.49 7.12
CA GLU A 160 -8.66 10.77 6.56
C GLU A 160 -7.90 9.50 6.13
N LEU A 161 -8.21 8.34 6.72
CA LEU A 161 -7.60 7.04 6.41
C LEU A 161 -8.70 5.97 6.29
N ILE A 162 -8.74 5.27 5.17
CA ILE A 162 -9.63 4.11 4.98
C ILE A 162 -8.81 2.85 5.22
N VAL A 163 -9.15 2.04 6.22
CA VAL A 163 -8.36 0.86 6.64
C VAL A 163 -8.64 -0.40 5.79
N SER A 164 -9.48 -0.27 4.75
CA SER A 164 -9.92 -1.32 3.84
C SER A 164 -10.03 -0.79 2.40
N ASN A 165 -10.67 -1.56 1.51
CA ASN A 165 -11.13 -1.05 0.23
C ASN A 165 -12.09 0.13 0.44
N LEU A 166 -12.00 1.14 -0.43
CA LEU A 166 -12.95 2.22 -0.57
C LEU A 166 -14.02 1.84 -1.60
N TYR A 167 -15.28 1.81 -1.18
CA TYR A 167 -16.43 1.51 -2.02
C TYR A 167 -17.24 2.77 -2.28
N ILE A 168 -17.44 3.11 -3.55
CA ILE A 168 -18.34 4.16 -4.02
C ILE A 168 -19.28 3.50 -5.01
N GLU A 169 -20.40 3.01 -4.50
CA GLU A 169 -21.21 2.03 -5.21
C GLU A 169 -22.68 2.37 -5.17
N GLY A 170 -23.38 2.05 -6.27
CA GLY A 170 -24.80 2.33 -6.41
C GLY A 170 -25.09 3.82 -6.51
N THR A 171 -26.36 4.18 -6.33
CA THR A 171 -26.87 5.53 -6.58
C THR A 171 -26.98 6.40 -5.32
N ASN A 172 -26.71 5.84 -4.14
CA ASN A 172 -26.84 6.53 -2.84
C ASN A 172 -25.56 7.30 -2.45
N ASN A 173 -25.02 8.10 -3.37
CA ASN A 173 -23.71 8.77 -3.22
C ASN A 173 -23.80 10.30 -3.30
N MET A 174 -24.93 10.90 -2.92
CA MET A 174 -25.20 12.34 -3.06
C MET A 174 -24.15 13.23 -2.37
N ASN A 175 -23.62 12.82 -1.21
CA ASN A 175 -22.67 13.60 -0.41
C ASN A 175 -21.26 12.99 -0.42
N ILE A 176 -20.96 12.10 -1.37
CA ILE A 176 -19.68 11.39 -1.38
C ILE A 176 -18.49 12.36 -1.49
N ALA A 177 -18.64 13.46 -2.23
CA ALA A 177 -17.59 14.47 -2.38
C ALA A 177 -17.19 15.07 -1.02
N ASP A 178 -18.16 15.38 -0.16
CA ASP A 178 -17.92 15.92 1.18
C ASP A 178 -17.24 14.88 2.09
N LYS A 179 -17.53 13.60 1.90
CA LYS A 179 -16.88 12.50 2.64
C LYS A 179 -15.41 12.32 2.26
N LEU A 180 -15.10 12.52 0.98
CA LEU A 180 -13.76 12.25 0.42
C LEU A 180 -12.80 13.44 0.50
N GLN A 181 -13.28 14.64 0.82
CA GLN A 181 -12.47 15.87 0.82
C GLN A 181 -11.25 15.83 1.78
N TYR A 182 -11.28 14.94 2.79
CA TYR A 182 -10.22 14.79 3.78
C TYR A 182 -9.42 13.48 3.65
N VAL A 183 -9.86 12.55 2.79
CA VAL A 183 -9.23 11.23 2.65
C VAL A 183 -7.85 11.38 2.03
N LYS A 184 -6.83 10.93 2.76
CA LYS A 184 -5.41 10.98 2.38
C LYS A 184 -4.84 9.63 2.02
N GLU A 185 -5.31 8.57 2.67
CA GLU A 185 -4.74 7.24 2.53
C GLU A 185 -5.84 6.18 2.43
N VAL A 186 -5.66 5.20 1.54
CA VAL A 186 -6.54 4.04 1.39
C VAL A 186 -5.71 2.77 1.50
N TYR A 187 -5.98 1.95 2.52
CA TYR A 187 -5.29 0.68 2.78
C TYR A 187 -6.04 -0.47 2.11
N GLY A 188 -6.28 -0.30 0.80
CA GLY A 188 -7.03 -1.22 -0.03
C GLY A 188 -7.18 -0.67 -1.45
N ARG A 189 -8.16 -1.22 -2.18
CA ARG A 189 -8.51 -0.82 -3.56
C ARG A 189 -9.61 0.23 -3.55
N ILE A 190 -9.76 0.94 -4.65
CA ILE A 190 -10.83 1.93 -4.85
C ILE A 190 -11.79 1.39 -5.91
N TYR A 191 -13.06 1.20 -5.51
CA TYR A 191 -14.13 0.74 -6.38
C TYR A 191 -15.14 1.87 -6.60
N ILE A 192 -15.35 2.26 -7.85
CA ILE A 192 -16.36 3.23 -8.28
C ILE A 192 -17.30 2.50 -9.24
N ARG A 193 -18.43 2.01 -8.73
CA ARG A 193 -19.28 1.06 -9.47
C ARG A 193 -20.75 1.44 -9.48
N SER A 194 -21.40 1.29 -10.63
CA SER A 194 -22.86 1.43 -10.74
C SER A 194 -23.42 2.73 -10.16
N THR A 195 -22.65 3.82 -10.28
CA THR A 195 -23.04 5.14 -9.78
C THR A 195 -23.70 5.98 -10.87
N ASN A 196 -24.42 7.01 -10.44
CA ASN A 196 -24.98 8.07 -11.27
C ASN A 196 -24.09 9.35 -11.25
N LEU A 197 -22.86 9.25 -10.75
CA LEU A 197 -21.93 10.37 -10.67
C LEU A 197 -21.41 10.74 -12.06
N ASN A 198 -21.25 12.03 -12.32
CA ASN A 198 -20.62 12.51 -13.56
C ASN A 198 -19.09 12.59 -13.42
N ASN A 199 -18.62 12.93 -12.22
CA ASN A 199 -17.21 13.04 -11.88
C ASN A 199 -17.01 12.71 -10.40
N LEU A 200 -15.76 12.44 -10.04
CA LEU A 200 -15.35 12.26 -8.65
C LEU A 200 -13.96 12.85 -8.45
N SER A 201 -13.76 13.49 -7.30
CA SER A 201 -12.46 13.98 -6.87
C SER A 201 -12.16 13.48 -5.46
N ILE A 202 -10.92 13.01 -5.24
CA ILE A 202 -10.38 12.69 -3.92
C ILE A 202 -9.17 13.62 -3.70
N PRO A 203 -9.40 14.87 -3.29
CA PRO A 203 -8.46 15.97 -3.49
C PRO A 203 -7.20 15.87 -2.62
N LEU A 204 -7.26 15.11 -1.52
CA LEU A 204 -6.14 14.92 -0.61
C LEU A 204 -5.53 13.52 -0.67
N LEU A 205 -6.00 12.63 -1.55
CA LEU A 205 -5.49 11.27 -1.64
C LEU A 205 -4.02 11.28 -2.08
N GLU A 206 -3.15 10.81 -1.20
CA GLU A 206 -1.71 10.73 -1.41
C GLU A 206 -1.28 9.28 -1.68
N LYS A 207 -1.87 8.30 -0.99
CA LYS A 207 -1.38 6.92 -0.98
C LYS A 207 -2.49 5.88 -1.09
N VAL A 208 -2.27 4.86 -1.93
CA VAL A 208 -3.17 3.70 -2.06
C VAL A 208 -2.39 2.39 -1.92
N TYR A 209 -2.67 1.63 -0.86
CA TYR A 209 -2.04 0.35 -0.56
C TYR A 209 -2.97 -0.79 -1.00
N ALA A 210 -3.18 -0.93 -2.31
CA ALA A 210 -4.01 -1.99 -2.88
C ALA A 210 -3.59 -3.35 -2.32
N SER A 211 -4.56 -4.07 -1.76
CA SER A 211 -4.31 -5.40 -1.19
C SER A 211 -4.50 -6.50 -2.24
N GLU A 212 -3.68 -7.54 -2.09
CA GLU A 212 -3.67 -8.83 -2.79
C GLU A 212 -3.27 -8.80 -4.27
N PRO A 213 -2.21 -9.53 -4.68
CA PRO A 213 -2.15 -10.10 -6.02
C PRO A 213 -3.39 -10.98 -6.21
N VAL A 214 -4.30 -10.68 -7.11
CA VAL A 214 -5.39 -11.61 -7.39
C VAL A 214 -4.79 -12.86 -8.02
N ALA A 215 -4.87 -14.01 -7.33
CA ALA A 215 -4.62 -15.33 -7.92
C ALA A 215 -5.69 -15.74 -8.96
N SER A 216 -6.53 -14.80 -9.37
CA SER A 216 -7.64 -15.00 -10.29
C SER A 216 -7.22 -14.60 -11.69
N ALA A 217 -7.72 -15.33 -12.70
CA ALA A 217 -7.59 -14.92 -14.10
C ALA A 217 -8.30 -13.57 -14.41
N ALA A 218 -9.08 -13.04 -13.46
CA ALA A 218 -9.66 -11.71 -13.55
C ALA A 218 -8.69 -10.65 -13.02
N LEU A 219 -8.38 -9.72 -13.91
CA LEU A 219 -7.62 -8.50 -13.69
C LEU A 219 -8.34 -7.60 -12.65
N ASP A 220 -7.79 -7.45 -11.44
CA ASP A 220 -8.31 -6.54 -10.40
C ASP A 220 -7.39 -5.31 -10.23
N PRO A 221 -7.78 -4.15 -10.77
CA PRO A 221 -6.93 -2.95 -10.73
C PRO A 221 -6.91 -2.31 -9.34
N THR A 222 -5.88 -1.51 -9.05
CA THR A 222 -5.84 -0.71 -7.80
C THR A 222 -7.03 0.26 -7.72
N VAL A 223 -7.42 0.84 -8.86
CA VAL A 223 -8.64 1.64 -9.03
C VAL A 223 -9.51 1.04 -10.12
N LEU A 224 -10.75 0.67 -9.79
CA LEU A 224 -11.74 0.15 -10.73
C LEU A 224 -12.90 1.14 -10.89
N VAL A 225 -13.18 1.53 -12.13
CA VAL A 225 -14.35 2.33 -12.52
C VAL A 225 -15.20 1.49 -13.47
N MET A 226 -16.42 1.12 -13.07
CA MET A 226 -17.21 0.17 -13.88
C MET A 226 -18.73 0.29 -13.67
N GLY A 227 -19.48 0.21 -14.77
CA GLY A 227 -20.94 0.23 -14.77
C GLY A 227 -21.54 1.60 -14.43
N ASN A 228 -20.78 2.69 -14.52
CA ASN A 228 -21.30 4.03 -14.26
C ASN A 228 -21.85 4.63 -15.55
N THR A 229 -23.06 5.18 -15.51
CA THR A 229 -23.77 5.60 -16.75
C THR A 229 -23.23 6.90 -17.35
N ASN A 230 -22.82 7.85 -16.50
CA ASN A 230 -22.46 9.22 -16.91
C ASN A 230 -21.05 9.62 -16.44
N PHE A 231 -20.24 8.68 -15.96
CA PHE A 231 -18.97 9.02 -15.31
C PHE A 231 -17.91 9.36 -16.35
N THR A 232 -17.40 10.59 -16.29
CA THR A 232 -16.49 11.16 -17.31
C THR A 232 -15.11 11.46 -16.78
N LYS A 233 -14.94 11.64 -15.46
CA LYS A 233 -13.67 12.13 -14.89
C LYS A 233 -13.44 11.67 -13.46
N LEU A 234 -12.23 11.18 -13.19
CA LEU A 234 -11.69 10.95 -11.86
C LEU A 234 -10.50 11.89 -11.62
N GLN A 235 -10.42 12.50 -10.45
CA GLN A 235 -9.32 13.41 -10.08
C GLN A 235 -8.65 12.94 -8.78
N LEU A 236 -7.35 12.64 -8.87
CA LEU A 236 -6.50 12.17 -7.76
C LEU A 236 -5.22 13.03 -7.65
N PRO A 237 -5.33 14.36 -7.47
CA PRO A 237 -4.24 15.30 -7.75
C PRO A 237 -2.99 15.15 -6.88
N LYS A 238 -3.08 14.47 -5.73
CA LYS A 238 -1.98 14.34 -4.77
C LYS A 238 -1.35 12.95 -4.70
N VAL A 239 -1.84 11.98 -5.49
CA VAL A 239 -1.31 10.62 -5.41
C VAL A 239 0.18 10.62 -5.76
N ASN A 240 0.98 10.22 -4.78
CA ASN A 240 2.43 10.10 -4.86
C ASN A 240 2.91 8.67 -4.55
N PHE A 241 1.97 7.77 -4.22
CA PHE A 241 2.25 6.36 -4.03
C PHE A 241 1.04 5.48 -4.32
N MET A 242 1.25 4.39 -5.06
CA MET A 242 0.36 3.23 -5.04
C MET A 242 1.18 1.93 -4.94
N ALA A 243 0.65 0.94 -4.24
CA ALA A 243 1.19 -0.41 -4.30
C ALA A 243 1.20 -0.92 -5.76
N LYS A 244 2.36 -1.40 -6.21
CA LYS A 244 2.60 -1.75 -7.62
C LYS A 244 1.77 -2.95 -8.03
N ASN A 245 0.84 -2.80 -8.96
CA ASN A 245 -0.06 -3.84 -9.44
C ASN A 245 0.09 -3.94 -10.98
N ASP A 246 -0.22 -5.08 -11.58
CA ASP A 246 -0.22 -5.23 -13.04
C ASP A 246 -1.16 -4.21 -13.70
N LEU A 247 -2.26 -3.88 -13.02
CA LEU A 247 -3.16 -2.78 -13.36
C LEU A 247 -3.30 -1.80 -12.21
N ALA A 248 -2.83 -0.57 -12.43
CA ALA A 248 -3.08 0.53 -11.51
C ALA A 248 -4.52 1.05 -11.64
N PHE A 249 -5.05 1.05 -12.87
CA PHE A 249 -6.38 1.57 -13.17
C PHE A 249 -7.04 0.78 -14.30
N MET A 250 -8.34 0.54 -14.19
CA MET A 250 -9.16 0.03 -15.29
C MET A 250 -10.54 0.68 -15.30
N THR A 251 -11.00 1.04 -16.50
CA THR A 251 -12.41 1.33 -16.76
C THR A 251 -12.93 0.65 -18.00
N SER A 252 -14.20 0.26 -17.95
CA SER A 252 -15.02 -0.18 -19.09
C SER A 252 -16.19 0.75 -19.36
N ASP A 253 -16.24 1.91 -18.69
CA ASP A 253 -17.31 2.88 -18.88
C ASP A 253 -17.06 3.70 -20.14
N THR A 254 -17.95 3.54 -21.12
CA THR A 254 -17.85 4.20 -22.42
C THR A 254 -17.89 5.73 -22.33
N SER A 255 -18.52 6.27 -21.28
CA SER A 255 -18.54 7.71 -20.98
C SER A 255 -17.20 8.25 -20.47
N TYR A 256 -16.32 7.37 -19.97
CA TYR A 256 -15.07 7.77 -19.37
C TYR A 256 -13.98 7.94 -20.42
N VAL A 257 -13.34 9.11 -20.43
CA VAL A 257 -12.16 9.39 -21.25
C VAL A 257 -10.97 9.55 -20.32
N MET A 258 -9.96 8.70 -20.50
CA MET A 258 -8.74 8.76 -19.70
C MET A 258 -8.01 10.09 -19.90
N ASP A 259 -7.87 10.83 -18.82
CA ASP A 259 -7.08 12.05 -18.74
C ASP A 259 -5.57 11.71 -18.80
N GLN A 260 -4.81 12.45 -19.62
CA GLN A 260 -3.39 12.16 -19.82
C GLN A 260 -2.56 12.40 -18.56
N ASP A 261 -2.92 13.38 -17.73
CA ASP A 261 -2.18 13.67 -16.50
C ASP A 261 -2.41 12.57 -15.47
N LEU A 262 -3.67 12.13 -15.32
CA LEU A 262 -3.99 10.97 -14.49
C LEU A 262 -3.27 9.71 -15.00
N CYS A 263 -3.24 9.49 -16.31
CA CYS A 263 -2.52 8.36 -16.88
C CYS A 263 -1.01 8.40 -16.57
N ASN A 264 -0.35 9.55 -16.77
CA ASN A 264 1.06 9.72 -16.45
C ASN A 264 1.31 9.50 -14.95
N GLN A 265 0.41 9.97 -14.09
CA GLN A 265 0.50 9.82 -12.64
C GLN A 265 0.39 8.36 -12.19
N LEU A 266 -0.47 7.55 -12.82
CA LEU A 266 -0.75 6.17 -12.40
C LEU A 266 0.15 5.12 -13.06
N SER A 267 0.68 5.40 -14.26
CA SER A 267 1.50 4.46 -15.04
C SER A 267 2.75 3.92 -14.32
N PRO A 268 3.45 4.67 -13.43
CA PRO A 268 4.55 4.13 -12.64
C PRO A 268 4.17 2.96 -11.72
N TYR A 269 2.89 2.83 -11.37
CA TYR A 269 2.39 1.82 -10.42
C TYR A 269 1.74 0.62 -11.10
N GLY A 270 1.55 0.63 -12.43
CA GLY A 270 0.87 -0.43 -13.17
C GLY A 270 0.31 0.02 -14.51
N ARG A 271 -0.22 -0.90 -15.31
CA ARG A 271 -0.91 -0.53 -16.56
C ARG A 271 -2.17 0.26 -16.25
N VAL A 272 -2.46 1.24 -17.10
CA VAL A 272 -3.67 2.06 -17.05
C VAL A 272 -4.52 1.71 -18.27
N MET A 273 -5.71 1.17 -18.06
CA MET A 273 -6.60 0.72 -19.13
C MET A 273 -7.92 1.50 -19.14
N SER A 274 -8.34 1.95 -20.32
CA SER A 274 -9.61 2.64 -20.54
C SER A 274 -10.29 2.13 -21.79
N ASN A 275 -11.47 1.52 -21.64
CA ASN A 275 -12.28 1.01 -22.75
C ASN A 275 -11.49 0.10 -23.70
N GLY A 276 -10.73 -0.84 -23.13
CA GLY A 276 -9.88 -1.78 -23.87
C GLY A 276 -8.55 -1.19 -24.39
N THR A 277 -8.34 0.12 -24.26
CA THR A 277 -7.11 0.80 -24.72
C THR A 277 -6.15 0.99 -23.55
N VAL A 278 -4.88 0.65 -23.76
CA VAL A 278 -3.81 0.95 -22.79
C VAL A 278 -3.40 2.40 -22.97
N CYS A 279 -3.40 3.16 -21.88
CA CYS A 279 -2.84 4.49 -21.91
C CYS A 279 -1.31 4.43 -21.93
N VAL A 280 -0.69 5.28 -22.74
CA VAL A 280 0.77 5.40 -22.86
C VAL A 280 1.19 6.69 -22.18
N ALA A 281 2.00 6.59 -21.13
CA ALA A 281 2.56 7.77 -20.46
C ALA A 281 3.57 8.47 -21.36
N LYS A 282 3.54 9.81 -21.39
CA LYS A 282 4.38 10.63 -22.28
C LYS A 282 5.88 10.44 -22.06
N ASP A 283 6.29 10.09 -20.84
CA ASP A 283 7.70 9.96 -20.43
C ASP A 283 8.03 8.57 -19.86
N ALA A 284 7.30 7.52 -20.27
CA ALA A 284 7.65 6.16 -19.84
C ALA A 284 9.08 5.81 -20.33
N PRO A 285 10.04 5.47 -19.44
CA PRO A 285 11.33 4.99 -19.88
C PRO A 285 11.09 3.76 -20.77
N ALA A 286 11.60 3.82 -22.00
CA ALA A 286 11.40 2.77 -23.00
C ALA A 286 11.68 1.40 -22.37
N ALA A 287 10.66 0.53 -22.37
CA ALA A 287 10.83 -0.85 -21.97
C ALA A 287 11.94 -1.45 -22.84
N LYS A 288 13.05 -1.88 -22.22
CA LYS A 288 14.10 -2.59 -22.94
C LYS A 288 13.48 -3.83 -23.58
N PRO A 289 13.60 -4.03 -24.91
CA PRO A 289 13.08 -5.23 -25.53
C PRO A 289 13.82 -6.43 -24.95
N PHE A 290 13.07 -7.40 -24.42
CA PHE A 290 13.59 -8.73 -24.12
C PHE A 290 14.12 -9.32 -25.43
N ALA A 291 15.44 -9.37 -25.58
CA ALA A 291 16.07 -10.14 -26.64
C ALA A 291 15.82 -11.62 -26.34
N ALA A 292 14.89 -12.23 -27.08
CA ALA A 292 14.77 -13.68 -27.13
C ALA A 292 16.01 -14.22 -27.85
N ALA A 293 16.95 -14.79 -27.09
CA ALA A 293 18.04 -15.57 -27.65
C ALA A 293 17.49 -16.90 -28.16
N VAL A 294 17.17 -16.96 -29.45
CA VAL A 294 16.95 -18.22 -30.16
C VAL A 294 18.33 -18.81 -30.47
N ALA A 295 18.80 -19.72 -29.62
CA ALA A 295 19.97 -20.54 -29.94
C ALA A 295 19.55 -21.63 -30.93
N ILE A 296 19.86 -21.44 -32.20
CA ILE A 296 19.79 -22.49 -33.23
C ILE A 296 21.03 -23.37 -33.06
N LEU A 297 20.83 -24.58 -32.56
CA LEU A 297 21.82 -25.66 -32.62
C LEU A 297 21.91 -26.13 -34.08
N ALA A 298 22.95 -25.74 -34.79
CA ALA A 298 23.33 -26.36 -36.07
C ALA A 298 24.32 -27.49 -35.78
N PHE A 299 23.85 -28.72 -35.97
CA PHE A 299 24.66 -29.93 -36.11
C PHE A 299 25.65 -29.75 -37.28
N TYR A 300 26.95 -29.86 -37.03
CA TYR A 300 27.93 -30.12 -38.09
C TYR A 300 28.14 -31.63 -38.23
N LEU A 301 27.71 -32.14 -39.38
CA LEU A 301 28.15 -33.39 -39.98
C LEU A 301 29.54 -33.20 -40.61
N SER A 302 30.46 -34.09 -40.24
CA SER A 302 31.55 -34.69 -41.05
C SER A 302 32.25 -33.85 -42.15
N MET A 303 33.54 -33.57 -41.95
CA MET A 303 34.68 -34.15 -42.70
C MET A 303 35.99 -33.85 -41.96
#